data_AF-A0AAD8YEZ8-F1
#
_entry.id   AF-A0AAD8YEZ8-F1
#
_cell.length_a   1.000
_cell.length_b   1.000
_cell.length_c   1.000
_cell.angle_alpha   90.00
_cell.angle_beta   90.00
_cell.angle_gamma   90.00
#
_symmetry.space_group_name_H-M   'P 1'
#
loop_
_entity.id
_entity.type
_entity.pdbx_description
1 polymer ?
#
loop_
_entity_poly.entity_id
_entity_poly.type
_entity_poly.pdbx_seq_one_letter_code
_entity_poly.pdbx_strand_id
1 'polypeptide(L)'
;MRSPALVTLLATLATLVGETYGGGGHSHGNEGYHEHEHEDVDCTANFCKTQLSDDLWKRWHIHVPSDYDPNDDMCAKCEITVQLIYNGYTWLGYGVSPNGGMVGSTVVIGRPSEEQPTIYEIQGKVKMRDALRPINGFNLENASVKYNEGKAQTIMEFTTPFNTFGVTEEDDEYRVGMSLKNPTYFIYAHGNEGNLELDYHGNNKGSRTFENLINPDAAQADDNDASASKMKMSQTKSTKNAWKAHGILAFLAWGVIAPMAISAAVLRDLDWNRLPFKEFLGKFWLHIHAGLNCLNYLFTLVAFSVAVNTSSREMRDHFDHSHPRMGLSIFVLVSFQVLGGLLRPSKKVKSTLRKTWENIHHLLGVTLFCMGVFQLYTGLSMYGERYGKSTSVYYIVLGVLVLLWGSIILGGSLYKLILHIRGGQKEKITEHGSEDGESSTNGDTNDLKFKEEEVGEKVEADVSQDENEVI
;
A
#
# COMPACT_ATOMS: atom_id res chain seq x y z
N MET A 1 10.10 -45.94 -27.94
CA MET A 1 9.96 -46.73 -26.70
C MET A 1 9.85 -45.78 -25.52
N ARG A 2 8.62 -45.55 -25.05
CA ARG A 2 8.32 -44.86 -23.78
C ARG A 2 7.20 -45.66 -23.13
N SER A 3 7.44 -46.14 -21.92
CA SER A 3 6.59 -47.09 -21.18
C SER A 3 5.32 -46.41 -20.64
N PRO A 4 4.11 -46.96 -20.86
CA PRO A 4 2.86 -46.39 -20.36
C PRO A 4 2.46 -47.09 -19.05
N ALA A 5 2.96 -46.58 -17.91
CA ALA A 5 2.63 -47.14 -16.60
C ALA A 5 2.26 -46.08 -15.54
N LEU A 6 1.93 -44.85 -15.95
CA LEU A 6 1.62 -43.77 -15.00
C LEU A 6 0.32 -42.99 -15.29
N VAL A 7 -0.59 -43.54 -16.10
CA VAL A 7 -1.89 -42.90 -16.43
C VAL A 7 -3.10 -43.75 -15.99
N THR A 8 -2.89 -44.83 -15.24
CA THR A 8 -3.96 -45.78 -14.86
C THR A 8 -3.98 -46.04 -13.36
N LEU A 9 -4.07 -44.98 -12.54
CA LEU A 9 -4.32 -45.09 -11.10
C LEU A 9 -5.18 -43.95 -10.51
N LEU A 10 -6.02 -43.30 -11.32
CA LEU A 10 -6.94 -42.23 -10.89
C LEU A 10 -8.35 -42.37 -11.50
N ALA A 11 -8.79 -43.59 -11.80
CA ALA A 11 -10.12 -43.86 -12.38
C ALA A 11 -10.87 -45.05 -11.74
N THR A 12 -10.50 -45.44 -10.52
CA THR A 12 -11.08 -46.61 -9.82
C THR A 12 -11.40 -46.28 -8.35
N LEU A 13 -12.23 -45.27 -8.12
CA LEU A 13 -12.85 -44.99 -6.81
C LEU A 13 -14.10 -44.09 -6.93
N ALA A 14 -14.93 -44.30 -7.97
CA ALA A 14 -16.19 -43.58 -8.18
C ALA A 14 -17.36 -44.47 -8.65
N THR A 15 -17.31 -45.79 -8.42
CA THR A 15 -18.33 -46.74 -8.87
C THR A 15 -18.60 -47.87 -7.86
N LEU A 16 -18.90 -47.50 -6.62
CA LEU A 16 -19.57 -48.30 -5.57
C LEU A 16 -20.05 -47.25 -4.55
N VAL A 17 -21.31 -46.85 -4.46
CA VAL A 17 -22.50 -47.65 -4.15
C VAL A 17 -23.72 -46.86 -4.65
N GLY A 18 -24.42 -47.42 -5.63
CA GLY A 18 -25.74 -46.98 -6.07
C GLY A 18 -26.61 -48.21 -6.26
N GLU A 19 -27.88 -48.07 -5.90
CA GLU A 19 -29.00 -49.01 -6.05
C GLU A 19 -29.20 -50.08 -4.96
N THR A 20 -30.18 -49.82 -4.08
CA THR A 20 -31.26 -50.78 -3.81
C THR A 20 -32.58 -50.02 -3.66
N TYR A 21 -33.48 -50.20 -4.64
CA TYR A 21 -34.91 -49.95 -4.53
C TYR A 21 -35.58 -51.11 -3.80
N GLY A 22 -36.54 -50.83 -2.92
CA GLY A 22 -37.40 -51.83 -2.30
C GLY A 22 -38.60 -51.16 -1.63
N GLY A 23 -39.74 -51.16 -2.34
CA GLY A 23 -40.99 -50.58 -1.86
C GLY A 23 -41.67 -51.40 -0.76
N GLY A 24 -42.43 -50.70 0.08
CA GLY A 24 -43.33 -51.28 1.07
C GLY A 24 -44.26 -50.20 1.58
N GLY A 25 -45.45 -50.11 1.00
CA GLY A 25 -46.50 -49.21 1.48
C GLY A 25 -47.10 -49.73 2.78
N HIS A 26 -47.41 -48.82 3.69
CA HIS A 26 -48.47 -48.95 4.71
C HIS A 26 -49.05 -47.57 4.99
N SER A 27 -50.35 -47.45 4.81
CA SER A 27 -51.19 -46.31 5.16
C SER A 27 -51.48 -46.28 6.66
N HIS A 28 -51.47 -45.09 7.27
CA HIS A 28 -52.51 -44.54 8.16
C HIS A 28 -51.95 -43.36 8.97
N GLY A 29 -52.72 -42.29 9.10
CA GLY A 29 -52.57 -41.29 10.16
C GLY A 29 -52.59 -39.85 9.67
N ASN A 30 -53.80 -39.33 9.48
CA ASN A 30 -54.09 -37.93 9.17
C ASN A 30 -54.00 -37.13 10.48
N GLU A 31 -53.00 -36.26 10.65
CA GLU A 31 -53.00 -35.22 11.70
C GLU A 31 -52.48 -33.90 11.12
N GLY A 32 -53.19 -32.82 11.49
CA GLY A 32 -53.27 -31.54 10.81
C GLY A 32 -51.95 -30.87 10.40
N TYR A 33 -51.92 -30.44 9.14
CA TYR A 33 -51.11 -29.31 8.71
C TYR A 33 -51.57 -28.07 9.48
N HIS A 34 -50.78 -27.64 10.47
CA HIS A 34 -50.74 -26.22 10.84
C HIS A 34 -49.85 -25.54 9.82
N GLU A 35 -50.50 -24.95 8.82
CA GLU A 35 -49.93 -23.93 7.94
C GLU A 35 -49.50 -22.77 8.85
N HIS A 36 -48.21 -22.69 9.18
CA HIS A 36 -47.64 -21.47 9.73
C HIS A 36 -47.66 -20.45 8.58
N GLU A 37 -48.64 -19.55 8.61
CA GLU A 37 -48.55 -18.28 7.87
C GLU A 37 -47.18 -17.67 8.20
N HIS A 38 -46.27 -17.70 7.23
CA HIS A 38 -45.14 -16.79 7.24
C HIS A 38 -45.75 -15.40 7.05
N GLU A 39 -45.95 -14.67 8.16
CA GLU A 39 -46.15 -13.22 8.10
C GLU A 39 -44.95 -12.65 7.34
N ASP A 40 -45.19 -12.15 6.13
CA ASP A 40 -44.21 -11.37 5.39
C ASP A 40 -43.78 -10.19 6.28
N VAL A 41 -42.58 -10.29 6.86
CA VAL A 41 -42.09 -9.28 7.79
C VAL A 41 -41.69 -8.05 6.98
N ASP A 42 -42.52 -7.02 7.02
CA ASP A 42 -42.25 -5.73 6.41
C ASP A 42 -41.59 -4.77 7.42
N CYS A 43 -40.28 -4.57 7.25
CA CYS A 43 -39.45 -3.68 8.07
C CYS A 43 -39.76 -2.18 7.85
N THR A 44 -40.64 -1.81 6.92
CA THR A 44 -41.17 -0.45 6.78
C THR A 44 -42.42 -0.22 7.63
N ALA A 45 -43.18 -1.28 7.90
CA ALA A 45 -44.35 -1.25 8.76
C ALA A 45 -44.00 -1.50 10.23
N ASN A 46 -43.03 -2.37 10.51
CA ASN A 46 -42.71 -2.84 11.85
C ASN A 46 -41.20 -2.93 12.10
N PHE A 47 -40.80 -3.04 13.37
CA PHE A 47 -39.43 -3.39 13.72
C PHE A 47 -39.13 -4.85 13.37
N CYS A 48 -38.22 -5.05 12.43
CA CYS A 48 -37.56 -6.33 12.20
C CYS A 48 -36.53 -6.63 13.28
N LYS A 49 -36.20 -7.92 13.45
CA LYS A 49 -35.20 -8.36 14.43
C LYS A 49 -34.36 -9.52 13.90
N THR A 50 -33.10 -9.57 14.30
CA THR A 50 -32.22 -10.71 14.05
C THR A 50 -31.23 -10.88 15.20
N GLN A 51 -30.73 -12.10 15.36
CA GLN A 51 -29.66 -12.40 16.30
C GLN A 51 -28.30 -12.27 15.60
N LEU A 52 -27.44 -11.40 16.12
CA LEU A 52 -26.10 -11.18 15.58
C LEU A 52 -25.11 -12.18 16.21
N SER A 53 -25.13 -12.32 17.53
CA SER A 53 -24.40 -13.32 18.31
C SER A 53 -25.27 -13.87 19.45
N ASP A 54 -24.76 -14.86 20.19
CA ASP A 54 -25.48 -15.49 21.31
C ASP A 54 -25.99 -14.46 22.34
N ASP A 55 -25.29 -13.34 22.47
CA ASP A 55 -25.50 -12.27 23.44
C ASP A 55 -25.91 -10.91 22.83
N LEU A 56 -26.00 -10.79 21.50
CA LEU A 56 -26.33 -9.53 20.82
C LEU A 56 -27.47 -9.69 19.81
N TRP A 57 -28.52 -8.88 20.01
CA TRP A 57 -29.65 -8.76 19.09
C TRP A 57 -29.63 -7.42 18.36
N LYS A 58 -30.07 -7.43 17.10
CA LYS A 58 -30.37 -6.22 16.32
C LYS A 58 -31.87 -6.15 16.09
N ARG A 59 -32.43 -4.97 16.26
CA ARG A 59 -33.74 -4.58 15.72
C ARG A 59 -33.57 -3.40 14.77
N TRP A 60 -34.38 -3.35 13.72
CA TRP A 60 -34.38 -2.20 12.82
C TRP A 60 -35.76 -1.91 12.24
N HIS A 61 -35.99 -0.65 11.91
CA HIS A 61 -37.19 -0.17 11.22
C HIS A 61 -36.74 0.83 10.15
N ILE A 62 -37.29 0.70 8.94
CA ILE A 62 -36.93 1.48 7.77
C ILE A 62 -38.00 2.56 7.56
N HIS A 63 -37.58 3.82 7.51
CA HIS A 63 -38.44 4.95 7.20
C HIS A 63 -38.26 5.33 5.75
N VAL A 64 -39.29 5.08 4.95
CA VAL A 64 -39.34 5.41 3.53
C VAL A 64 -40.11 6.72 3.35
N PRO A 65 -39.57 7.72 2.64
CA PRO A 65 -40.25 9.00 2.45
C PRO A 65 -41.50 8.83 1.56
N SER A 66 -42.50 9.70 1.74
CA SER A 66 -43.78 9.58 1.02
C SER A 66 -43.67 9.79 -0.50
N ASP A 67 -42.61 10.48 -0.96
CA ASP A 67 -42.28 10.72 -2.37
C ASP A 67 -41.32 9.67 -2.95
N TYR A 68 -41.10 8.55 -2.25
CA TYR A 68 -40.20 7.48 -2.68
C TYR A 68 -40.61 6.88 -4.02
N ASP A 69 -39.66 6.81 -4.95
CA ASP A 69 -39.78 6.04 -6.19
C ASP A 69 -39.50 4.57 -5.88
N PRO A 70 -40.45 3.64 -6.08
CA PRO A 70 -40.24 2.21 -5.86
C PRO A 70 -39.10 1.59 -6.68
N ASN A 71 -38.62 2.29 -7.72
CA ASN A 71 -37.49 1.87 -8.54
C ASN A 71 -36.13 2.42 -8.04
N ASP A 72 -36.11 3.33 -7.06
CA ASP A 72 -34.88 3.79 -6.41
C ASP A 72 -34.48 2.81 -5.30
N ASP A 73 -33.71 1.78 -5.64
CA ASP A 73 -33.26 0.80 -4.65
C ASP A 73 -32.20 1.34 -3.68
N MET A 74 -31.54 2.46 -4.02
CA MET A 74 -30.54 3.10 -3.17
C MET A 74 -31.19 3.95 -2.07
N CYS A 75 -32.35 4.51 -2.36
CA CYS A 75 -33.16 5.31 -1.44
C CYS A 75 -32.32 6.24 -0.57
N ALA A 76 -31.60 7.18 -1.18
CA ALA A 76 -30.66 8.06 -0.45
C ALA A 76 -31.34 8.90 0.66
N LYS A 77 -32.66 9.11 0.54
CA LYS A 77 -33.52 9.80 1.51
C LYS A 77 -34.17 8.86 2.55
N CYS A 78 -34.00 7.54 2.44
CA CYS A 78 -34.48 6.60 3.45
C CYS A 78 -33.68 6.75 4.75
N GLU A 79 -34.33 6.48 5.87
CA GLU A 79 -33.70 6.42 7.17
C GLU A 79 -33.84 5.02 7.78
N ILE A 80 -32.91 4.67 8.64
CA ILE A 80 -32.96 3.45 9.44
C ILE A 80 -32.90 3.81 10.92
N THR A 81 -33.87 3.31 11.69
CA THR A 81 -33.74 3.21 13.14
C THR A 81 -33.13 1.86 13.48
N VAL A 82 -32.00 1.85 14.19
CA VAL A 82 -31.32 0.64 14.66
C VAL A 82 -31.34 0.61 16.18
N GLN A 83 -31.67 -0.56 16.74
CA GLN A 83 -31.52 -0.84 18.17
C GLN A 83 -30.68 -2.12 18.34
N LEU A 84 -29.54 -2.00 19.02
CA LEU A 84 -28.75 -3.13 19.47
C LEU A 84 -29.05 -3.42 20.94
N ILE A 85 -29.30 -4.68 21.26
CA ILE A 85 -29.61 -5.14 22.62
C ILE A 85 -28.59 -6.22 22.98
N TYR A 86 -27.70 -5.88 23.92
CA TYR A 86 -26.66 -6.75 24.43
C TYR A 86 -27.01 -7.26 25.82
N ASN A 87 -26.85 -8.56 26.06
CA ASN A 87 -27.03 -9.17 27.38
C ASN A 87 -25.76 -8.99 28.23
N GLY A 88 -25.63 -7.82 28.84
CA GLY A 88 -24.49 -7.47 29.69
C GLY A 88 -24.16 -5.97 29.67
N TYR A 89 -22.98 -5.62 30.17
CA TYR A 89 -22.48 -4.24 30.25
C TYR A 89 -21.19 -4.07 29.46
N THR A 90 -21.29 -3.53 28.24
CA THR A 90 -20.12 -3.34 27.36
C THR A 90 -20.34 -2.23 26.32
N TRP A 91 -19.33 -1.93 25.51
CA TRP A 91 -19.46 -1.06 24.33
C TRP A 91 -20.03 -1.83 23.13
N LEU A 92 -20.83 -1.17 22.30
CA LEU A 92 -21.45 -1.76 21.11
C LEU A 92 -21.04 -1.03 19.84
N GLY A 93 -20.83 -1.77 18.76
CA GLY A 93 -20.48 -1.25 17.45
C GLY A 93 -21.29 -1.93 16.34
N TYR A 94 -21.84 -1.13 15.43
CA TYR A 94 -22.58 -1.62 14.27
C TYR A 94 -22.45 -0.66 13.09
N GLY A 95 -22.35 -1.20 11.88
CA GLY A 95 -22.31 -0.36 10.70
C GLY A 95 -22.28 -1.14 9.39
N VAL A 96 -21.96 -0.42 8.32
CA VAL A 96 -21.96 -0.94 6.96
C VAL A 96 -20.52 -1.05 6.47
N SER A 97 -20.24 -2.17 5.82
CA SER A 97 -18.94 -2.52 5.28
C SER A 97 -18.98 -2.64 3.77
N PRO A 98 -17.91 -2.29 3.05
CA PRO A 98 -17.82 -2.56 1.62
C PRO A 98 -17.77 -4.06 1.29
N ASN A 99 -17.37 -4.92 2.24
CA ASN A 99 -17.02 -6.31 1.96
C ASN A 99 -17.17 -7.27 3.17
N GLY A 100 -17.92 -6.87 4.20
CA GLY A 100 -18.03 -7.59 5.47
C GLY A 100 -16.76 -7.53 6.36
N GLY A 101 -15.73 -6.79 5.92
CA GLY A 101 -14.50 -6.56 6.67
C GLY A 101 -14.50 -5.23 7.42
N MET A 102 -13.64 -5.12 8.43
CA MET A 102 -13.59 -3.95 9.32
C MET A 102 -13.12 -2.65 8.62
N VAL A 103 -12.07 -2.71 7.80
CA VAL A 103 -11.44 -1.52 7.19
C VAL A 103 -12.26 -0.98 6.02
N GLY A 104 -12.46 0.33 6.00
CA GLY A 104 -13.29 1.05 5.02
C GLY A 104 -14.76 1.10 5.40
N SER A 105 -15.13 0.61 6.60
CA SER A 105 -16.52 0.60 7.08
C SER A 105 -16.87 1.89 7.80
N THR A 106 -18.13 2.28 7.68
CA THR A 106 -18.74 3.33 8.48
C THR A 106 -19.54 2.68 9.59
N VAL A 107 -19.19 2.97 10.85
CA VAL A 107 -19.77 2.32 12.03
C VAL A 107 -20.23 3.33 13.06
N VAL A 108 -21.32 3.01 13.73
CA VAL A 108 -21.78 3.69 14.93
C VAL A 108 -21.29 2.89 16.12
N ILE A 109 -20.55 3.54 17.02
CA ILE A 109 -20.03 2.94 18.25
C ILE A 109 -20.56 3.73 19.43
N GLY A 110 -21.05 3.03 20.45
CA GLY A 110 -21.61 3.63 21.65
C GLY A 110 -21.22 2.88 22.91
N ARG A 111 -21.06 3.62 24.00
CA ARG A 111 -20.74 3.09 25.33
C ARG A 111 -21.79 3.52 26.34
N PRO A 112 -22.19 2.66 27.29
CA PRO A 112 -23.11 3.03 28.38
C PRO A 112 -22.64 4.22 29.22
N SER A 113 -21.35 4.54 29.21
CA SER A 113 -20.78 5.73 29.87
C SER A 113 -20.96 7.03 29.09
N GLU A 114 -21.43 6.96 27.84
CA GLU A 114 -21.63 8.09 26.93
C GLU A 114 -23.13 8.35 26.77
N GLU A 115 -23.54 9.61 26.62
CA GLU A 115 -24.96 9.93 26.43
C GLU A 115 -25.47 9.51 25.04
N GLN A 116 -24.61 9.61 24.03
CA GLN A 116 -24.95 9.33 22.64
C GLN A 116 -23.83 8.55 21.95
N PRO A 117 -24.16 7.61 21.04
CA PRO A 117 -23.17 6.95 20.22
C PRO A 117 -22.56 7.92 19.20
N THR A 118 -21.38 7.57 18.68
CA THR A 118 -20.64 8.37 17.69
C THR A 118 -20.41 7.58 16.42
N ILE A 119 -20.44 8.26 15.27
CA ILE A 119 -20.15 7.67 13.96
C ILE A 119 -18.65 7.75 13.68
N TYR A 120 -18.09 6.65 13.22
CA TYR A 120 -16.69 6.51 12.88
C TYR A 120 -16.50 5.88 11.50
N GLU A 121 -15.48 6.33 10.81
CA GLU A 121 -14.88 5.61 9.70
C GLU A 121 -13.72 4.76 10.22
N ILE A 122 -13.69 3.48 9.86
CA ILE A 122 -12.59 2.59 10.23
C ILE A 122 -11.52 2.57 9.14
N GLN A 123 -10.33 3.11 9.42
CA GLN A 123 -9.27 3.25 8.42
C GLN A 123 -8.12 2.22 8.54
N GLY A 124 -8.13 1.37 9.57
CA GLY A 124 -7.06 0.40 9.80
C GLY A 124 -7.38 -0.66 10.84
N LYS A 125 -6.38 -1.50 11.15
CA LYS A 125 -6.46 -2.59 12.16
C LYS A 125 -5.51 -2.37 13.35
N VAL A 126 -5.02 -1.14 13.54
CA VAL A 126 -4.18 -0.76 14.69
C VAL A 126 -5.02 -0.80 15.98
N LYS A 127 -4.47 -0.44 17.15
CA LYS A 127 -5.30 -0.25 18.36
C LYS A 127 -6.52 0.58 17.98
N MET A 128 -7.74 0.12 18.27
CA MET A 128 -8.96 0.69 17.69
C MET A 128 -9.06 2.20 17.86
N ARG A 129 -8.56 2.75 18.98
CA ARG A 129 -8.44 4.21 19.17
C ARG A 129 -7.73 4.97 18.06
N ASP A 130 -6.70 4.40 17.43
CA ASP A 130 -5.92 5.04 16.37
C ASP A 130 -6.51 4.77 14.96
N ALA A 131 -7.42 3.80 14.86
CA ALA A 131 -8.05 3.37 13.61
C ALA A 131 -9.43 3.99 13.36
N LEU A 132 -10.06 4.55 14.40
CA LEU A 132 -11.36 5.20 14.36
C LEU A 132 -11.22 6.70 14.08
N ARG A 133 -11.81 7.18 13.00
CA ARG A 133 -11.94 8.61 12.72
C ARG A 133 -13.39 9.06 12.89
N PRO A 134 -13.70 9.95 13.84
CA PRO A 134 -15.06 10.44 13.99
C PRO A 134 -15.48 11.19 12.72
N ILE A 135 -16.67 10.89 12.22
CA ILE A 135 -17.24 11.60 11.08
C ILE A 135 -18.04 12.79 11.61
N ASN A 136 -17.62 14.00 11.26
CA ASN A 136 -18.35 15.22 11.59
C ASN A 136 -19.30 15.59 10.46
N GLY A 137 -20.50 16.09 10.78
CA GLY A 137 -21.47 16.57 9.79
C GLY A 137 -22.68 15.65 9.57
N PHE A 138 -22.70 14.46 10.16
CA PHE A 138 -23.89 13.62 10.25
C PHE A 138 -24.34 13.54 11.71
N ASN A 139 -25.60 13.84 11.97
CA ASN A 139 -26.19 13.74 13.30
C ASN A 139 -27.02 12.47 13.39
N LEU A 140 -26.84 11.73 14.48
CA LEU A 140 -27.71 10.63 14.83
C LEU A 140 -28.95 11.18 15.55
N GLU A 141 -30.13 10.84 15.05
CA GLU A 141 -31.40 11.21 15.69
C GLU A 141 -31.83 10.13 16.68
N ASN A 142 -32.62 10.50 17.69
CA ASN A 142 -33.09 9.59 18.75
C ASN A 142 -31.97 8.69 19.33
N ALA A 143 -30.75 9.23 19.37
CA ALA A 143 -29.56 8.46 19.66
C ALA A 143 -29.35 8.32 21.17
N SER A 144 -29.15 7.10 21.66
CA SER A 144 -28.83 6.86 23.07
C SER A 144 -28.08 5.54 23.28
N VAL A 145 -27.27 5.49 24.33
CA VAL A 145 -26.68 4.24 24.84
C VAL A 145 -27.01 4.14 26.32
N LYS A 146 -27.79 3.14 26.72
CA LYS A 146 -28.27 3.01 28.10
C LYS A 146 -28.07 1.61 28.61
N TYR A 147 -27.69 1.50 29.88
CA TYR A 147 -27.71 0.24 30.59
C TYR A 147 -29.01 0.11 31.40
N ASN A 148 -29.73 -0.98 31.19
CA ASN A 148 -30.92 -1.35 31.96
C ASN A 148 -30.53 -2.32 33.07
N GLU A 149 -30.38 -1.81 34.29
CA GLU A 149 -30.00 -2.60 35.46
C GLU A 149 -30.98 -3.74 35.75
N GLY A 150 -32.29 -3.52 35.56
CA GLY A 150 -33.32 -4.52 35.85
C GLY A 150 -33.31 -5.72 34.90
N LYS A 151 -32.75 -5.57 33.70
CA LYS A 151 -32.59 -6.64 32.71
C LYS A 151 -31.14 -7.07 32.49
N ALA A 152 -30.19 -6.38 33.12
CA ALA A 152 -28.75 -6.50 32.84
C ALA A 152 -28.43 -6.42 31.35
N GLN A 153 -28.91 -5.35 30.67
CA GLN A 153 -28.76 -5.18 29.23
C GLN A 153 -28.24 -3.79 28.85
N THR A 154 -27.24 -3.74 27.98
CA THR A 154 -26.86 -2.51 27.26
C THR A 154 -27.70 -2.40 25.99
N ILE A 155 -28.36 -1.25 25.83
CA ILE A 155 -29.18 -0.92 24.66
C ILE A 155 -28.58 0.30 23.99
N MET A 156 -28.21 0.17 22.71
CA MET A 156 -27.82 1.30 21.85
C MET A 156 -28.90 1.50 20.79
N GLU A 157 -29.41 2.72 20.66
CA GLU A 157 -30.43 3.11 19.70
C GLU A 157 -30.00 4.35 18.95
N PHE A 158 -30.28 4.42 17.65
CA PHE A 158 -30.11 5.61 16.83
C PHE A 158 -30.94 5.52 15.54
N THR A 159 -31.30 6.68 15.00
CA THR A 159 -31.87 6.86 13.66
C THR A 159 -30.90 7.64 12.80
N THR A 160 -30.72 7.22 11.55
CA THR A 160 -29.85 7.93 10.60
C THR A 160 -30.28 7.69 9.16
N PRO A 161 -30.06 8.66 8.26
CA PRO A 161 -30.25 8.46 6.83
C PRO A 161 -29.28 7.42 6.25
N PHE A 162 -29.70 6.71 5.19
CA PHE A 162 -28.89 5.69 4.52
C PHE A 162 -27.55 6.26 4.01
N ASN A 163 -27.57 7.49 3.49
CA ASN A 163 -26.38 8.18 2.98
C ASN A 163 -25.29 8.43 4.03
N THR A 164 -25.61 8.29 5.32
CA THR A 164 -24.64 8.43 6.42
C THR A 164 -23.63 7.29 6.39
N PHE A 165 -24.05 6.11 5.92
CA PHE A 165 -23.14 4.99 5.71
C PHE A 165 -22.39 5.05 4.38
N GLY A 166 -22.86 5.90 3.45
CA GLY A 166 -22.35 6.24 2.11
C GLY A 166 -23.37 5.94 0.99
N VAL A 167 -23.11 6.37 -0.25
CA VAL A 167 -24.00 6.21 -1.43
C VAL A 167 -23.20 5.74 -2.65
N THR A 168 -23.69 4.72 -3.37
CA THR A 168 -23.29 4.40 -4.76
C THR A 168 -24.03 5.36 -5.67
N GLU A 169 -23.36 6.43 -6.10
CA GLU A 169 -23.70 7.06 -7.37
C GLU A 169 -22.65 6.61 -8.41
N GLU A 170 -23.14 6.05 -9.52
CA GLU A 170 -22.36 5.88 -10.73
C GLU A 170 -22.17 7.26 -11.38
N ASP A 171 -20.93 7.77 -11.29
CA ASP A 171 -20.26 8.78 -12.13
C ASP A 171 -19.28 9.60 -11.26
N ASP A 172 -18.20 8.93 -10.83
CA ASP A 172 -16.98 9.46 -10.17
C ASP A 172 -16.98 9.69 -8.63
N GLU A 173 -17.33 8.67 -7.83
CA GLU A 173 -16.64 8.20 -6.58
C GLU A 173 -17.63 7.49 -5.60
N TYR A 174 -17.46 6.18 -5.35
CA TYR A 174 -18.33 5.38 -4.46
C TYR A 174 -17.76 5.20 -3.04
N ARG A 175 -18.55 5.49 -2.00
CA ARG A 175 -18.47 4.82 -0.67
C ARG A 175 -19.66 3.93 -0.43
N VAL A 176 -19.37 2.71 0.05
CA VAL A 176 -20.18 1.83 0.93
C VAL A 176 -21.58 2.38 1.21
N GLY A 177 -22.65 1.72 0.80
CA GLY A 177 -24.01 2.26 1.00
C GLY A 177 -25.00 1.20 1.43
N MET A 178 -26.12 1.65 1.98
CA MET A 178 -27.29 0.82 2.23
C MET A 178 -28.19 0.82 1.00
N SER A 179 -28.83 -0.32 0.73
CA SER A 179 -29.85 -0.44 -0.30
C SER A 179 -31.03 -1.24 0.22
N LEU A 180 -32.24 -0.89 -0.23
CA LEU A 180 -33.46 -1.56 0.18
C LEU A 180 -33.55 -2.99 -0.36
N LYS A 181 -33.12 -3.21 -1.61
CA LYS A 181 -33.29 -4.48 -2.35
C LYS A 181 -31.99 -5.05 -2.93
N ASN A 182 -30.84 -4.52 -2.53
CA ASN A 182 -29.54 -5.07 -2.88
C ASN A 182 -28.75 -5.48 -1.64
N PRO A 183 -27.85 -6.49 -1.77
CA PRO A 183 -27.05 -6.98 -0.65
C PRO A 183 -26.26 -5.87 0.04
N THR A 184 -26.57 -5.66 1.31
CA THR A 184 -25.82 -4.74 2.18
C THR A 184 -25.05 -5.54 3.23
N TYR A 185 -23.74 -5.35 3.31
CA TYR A 185 -22.90 -6.00 4.33
C TYR A 185 -22.89 -5.18 5.61
N PHE A 186 -23.52 -5.72 6.65
CA PHE A 186 -23.41 -5.15 7.98
C PHE A 186 -22.29 -5.83 8.75
N ILE A 187 -21.59 -5.06 9.56
CA ILE A 187 -20.62 -5.55 10.52
C ILE A 187 -21.04 -5.12 11.92
N TYR A 188 -20.71 -5.96 12.89
CA TYR A 188 -20.93 -5.66 14.30
C TYR A 188 -19.74 -6.12 15.12
N ALA A 189 -19.55 -5.47 16.25
CA ALA A 189 -18.61 -5.88 17.29
C ALA A 189 -19.06 -5.35 18.65
N HIS A 190 -18.65 -6.01 19.71
CA HIS A 190 -18.84 -5.54 21.07
C HIS A 190 -17.65 -5.93 21.95
N GLY A 191 -17.52 -5.27 23.09
CA GLY A 191 -16.51 -5.62 24.08
C GLY A 191 -16.87 -6.90 24.82
N ASN A 192 -15.97 -7.32 25.70
CA ASN A 192 -16.29 -8.33 26.71
C ASN A 192 -17.14 -7.70 27.82
N GLU A 193 -17.81 -8.56 28.59
CA GLU A 193 -18.57 -8.14 29.77
C GLU A 193 -17.72 -7.29 30.72
N GLY A 194 -18.26 -6.13 31.10
CA GLY A 194 -17.59 -5.16 31.97
C GLY A 194 -16.51 -4.29 31.29
N ASN A 195 -16.16 -4.57 30.04
CA ASN A 195 -15.13 -3.81 29.32
C ASN A 195 -15.74 -2.69 28.48
N LEU A 196 -15.45 -1.44 28.85
CA LEU A 196 -15.84 -0.23 28.11
C LEU A 196 -14.71 0.37 27.26
N GLU A 197 -13.52 -0.23 27.28
CA GLU A 197 -12.41 0.23 26.45
C GLU A 197 -12.59 -0.25 25.01
N LEU A 198 -12.44 0.65 24.05
CA LEU A 198 -12.42 0.31 22.63
C LEU A 198 -11.09 -0.38 22.28
N ASP A 199 -11.05 -1.68 22.55
CA ASP A 199 -9.89 -2.56 22.40
C ASP A 199 -10.21 -3.77 21.52
N TYR A 200 -9.34 -4.78 21.51
CA TYR A 200 -9.52 -5.94 20.64
C TYR A 200 -10.74 -6.80 21.07
N HIS A 201 -11.82 -6.74 20.29
CA HIS A 201 -13.08 -7.46 20.51
C HIS A 201 -13.02 -8.99 20.32
N GLY A 202 -11.86 -9.61 20.06
CA GLY A 202 -11.76 -11.09 19.97
C GLY A 202 -12.76 -11.71 18.99
N ASN A 203 -13.52 -12.72 19.45
CA ASN A 203 -14.58 -13.39 18.68
C ASN A 203 -15.94 -12.67 18.75
N ASN A 204 -16.06 -11.59 19.52
CA ASN A 204 -17.28 -10.80 19.73
C ASN A 204 -17.52 -9.85 18.55
N LYS A 205 -17.50 -10.40 17.34
CA LYS A 205 -17.59 -9.67 16.08
C LYS A 205 -18.17 -10.56 14.99
N GLY A 206 -18.75 -9.95 13.97
CA GLY A 206 -19.13 -10.67 12.77
C GLY A 206 -19.62 -9.77 11.66
N SER A 207 -20.08 -10.40 10.59
CA SER A 207 -20.77 -9.74 9.49
C SER A 207 -22.05 -10.50 9.15
N ARG A 208 -23.08 -9.76 8.77
CA ARG A 208 -24.36 -10.27 8.27
C ARG A 208 -24.71 -9.53 6.99
N THR A 209 -25.15 -10.27 5.99
CA THR A 209 -25.65 -9.70 4.73
C THR A 209 -27.17 -9.80 4.72
N PHE A 210 -27.82 -8.72 4.31
CA PHE A 210 -29.25 -8.74 3.99
C PHE A 210 -29.39 -8.42 2.51
N GLU A 211 -29.98 -9.35 1.76
CA GLU A 211 -30.31 -9.18 0.33
C GLU A 211 -31.47 -8.19 0.16
N ASN A 212 -32.39 -8.17 1.12
CA ASN A 212 -33.51 -7.26 1.18
C ASN A 212 -33.69 -6.74 2.61
N LEU A 213 -33.67 -5.42 2.79
CA LEU A 213 -33.81 -4.77 4.10
C LEU A 213 -35.27 -4.53 4.51
N ILE A 214 -36.19 -4.54 3.55
CA ILE A 214 -37.63 -4.40 3.76
C ILE A 214 -38.23 -5.74 4.18
N ASN A 215 -37.90 -6.83 3.47
CA ASN A 215 -38.38 -8.16 3.79
C ASN A 215 -37.20 -9.15 3.78
N PRO A 216 -36.51 -9.33 4.93
CA PRO A 216 -35.33 -10.17 5.01
C PRO A 216 -35.64 -11.66 4.81
N ASP A 217 -36.87 -12.09 5.11
CA ASP A 217 -37.28 -13.50 5.09
C ASP A 217 -37.73 -13.93 3.68
N ALA A 218 -38.33 -13.03 2.90
CA ALA A 218 -38.67 -13.30 1.49
C ALA A 218 -37.44 -13.57 0.61
N ALA A 219 -36.26 -13.11 0.99
CA ALA A 219 -35.01 -13.40 0.27
C ALA A 219 -34.43 -14.80 0.58
N GLN A 220 -34.99 -15.53 1.56
CA GLN A 220 -34.59 -16.91 1.90
C GLN A 220 -35.51 -17.98 1.32
N ALA A 221 -36.60 -17.62 0.66
CA ALA A 221 -37.57 -18.55 0.10
C ALA A 221 -37.38 -18.73 -1.42
N ASP A 222 -36.31 -19.41 -1.83
CA ASP A 222 -36.22 -20.07 -3.15
C ASP A 222 -35.08 -21.11 -3.19
N ASP A 223 -35.18 -22.12 -2.33
CA ASP A 223 -34.19 -23.21 -2.17
C ASP A 223 -34.29 -24.32 -3.25
N ASN A 224 -34.89 -24.06 -4.42
CA ASN A 224 -35.03 -25.05 -5.50
C ASN A 224 -34.51 -24.66 -6.89
N ASP A 225 -33.80 -23.54 -7.03
CA ASP A 225 -32.96 -23.32 -8.22
C ASP A 225 -31.49 -23.21 -7.84
N ALA A 226 -30.85 -24.38 -7.79
CA ALA A 226 -29.40 -24.53 -7.82
C ALA A 226 -28.86 -24.06 -9.18
N SER A 227 -29.01 -22.77 -9.48
CA SER A 227 -28.43 -22.04 -10.61
C SER A 227 -28.44 -20.52 -10.41
N ALA A 228 -28.44 -20.02 -9.17
CA ALA A 228 -28.27 -18.58 -8.89
C ALA A 228 -27.04 -18.21 -8.02
N SER A 229 -26.14 -19.14 -7.70
CA SER A 229 -24.85 -18.83 -7.04
C SER A 229 -23.78 -18.26 -8.00
N LYS A 230 -24.18 -17.62 -9.09
CA LYS A 230 -23.26 -17.04 -10.10
C LYS A 230 -23.73 -15.69 -10.62
N MET A 231 -24.30 -14.83 -9.78
CA MET A 231 -24.19 -13.39 -10.07
C MET A 231 -22.77 -12.94 -9.74
N LYS A 232 -21.99 -12.85 -10.82
CA LYS A 232 -20.67 -12.21 -10.89
C LYS A 232 -20.62 -11.01 -9.95
N MET A 233 -19.80 -11.16 -8.92
CA MET A 233 -18.87 -10.15 -8.43
C MET A 233 -18.71 -8.99 -9.43
N SER A 234 -19.54 -7.95 -9.28
CA SER A 234 -19.15 -6.61 -9.65
C SER A 234 -18.07 -6.24 -8.64
N GLN A 235 -16.86 -6.62 -9.05
CA GLN A 235 -15.64 -6.38 -8.35
C GLN A 235 -15.53 -4.86 -8.16
N THR A 236 -15.81 -4.33 -6.97
CA THR A 236 -14.99 -3.21 -6.49
C THR A 236 -13.57 -3.73 -6.61
N LYS A 237 -12.86 -3.35 -7.69
CA LYS A 237 -11.54 -3.90 -8.02
C LYS A 237 -10.69 -3.81 -6.76
N SER A 238 -10.46 -4.96 -6.12
CA SER A 238 -9.65 -5.04 -4.92
C SER A 238 -8.38 -4.23 -5.15
N THR A 239 -8.26 -3.11 -4.43
CA THR A 239 -7.09 -2.21 -4.53
C THR A 239 -5.81 -2.90 -4.09
N LYS A 240 -5.92 -4.09 -3.48
CA LYS A 240 -4.81 -4.98 -3.14
C LYS A 240 -3.83 -5.19 -4.28
N ASN A 241 -4.32 -5.38 -5.51
CA ASN A 241 -3.43 -5.53 -6.65
C ASN A 241 -2.70 -4.22 -6.99
N ALA A 242 -3.35 -3.07 -6.83
CA ALA A 242 -2.74 -1.77 -7.02
C ALA A 242 -1.70 -1.46 -5.92
N TRP A 243 -2.01 -1.71 -4.65
CA TRP A 243 -1.05 -1.59 -3.54
C TRP A 243 0.13 -2.55 -3.67
N LYS A 244 -0.12 -3.77 -4.13
CA LYS A 244 0.95 -4.73 -4.45
C LYS A 244 1.80 -4.24 -5.62
N ALA A 245 1.19 -3.70 -6.67
CA ALA A 245 1.91 -3.11 -7.80
C ALA A 245 2.76 -1.90 -7.37
N HIS A 246 2.20 -0.99 -6.57
CA HIS A 246 2.93 0.11 -5.95
C HIS A 246 4.18 -0.39 -5.20
N GLY A 247 4.02 -1.38 -4.32
CA GLY A 247 5.13 -1.95 -3.56
C GLY A 247 6.19 -2.62 -4.44
N ILE A 248 5.79 -3.36 -5.47
CA ILE A 248 6.72 -4.00 -6.43
C ILE A 248 7.49 -2.94 -7.22
N LEU A 249 6.81 -1.92 -7.75
CA LEU A 249 7.44 -0.85 -8.53
C LEU A 249 8.40 -0.03 -7.66
N ALA A 250 7.99 0.32 -6.44
CA ALA A 250 8.84 1.01 -5.47
C ALA A 250 10.08 0.18 -5.10
N PHE A 251 9.92 -1.14 -4.91
CA PHE A 251 11.02 -2.05 -4.64
C PHE A 251 11.99 -2.16 -5.82
N LEU A 252 11.49 -2.28 -7.06
CA LEU A 252 12.34 -2.30 -8.24
C LEU A 252 13.11 -0.99 -8.39
N ALA A 253 12.45 0.16 -8.19
CA ALA A 253 13.07 1.48 -8.22
C ALA A 253 14.18 1.60 -7.17
N TRP A 254 13.83 1.49 -5.89
CA TRP A 254 14.73 1.87 -4.79
C TRP A 254 15.56 0.73 -4.22
N GLY A 255 15.11 -0.52 -4.36
CA GLY A 255 15.83 -1.71 -3.88
C GLY A 255 16.81 -2.29 -4.90
N VAL A 256 16.65 -1.97 -6.20
CA VAL A 256 17.45 -2.57 -7.28
C VAL A 256 18.04 -1.51 -8.22
N ILE A 257 17.21 -0.70 -8.88
CA ILE A 257 17.66 0.17 -9.98
C ILE A 257 18.51 1.34 -9.46
N ALA A 258 18.02 2.08 -8.46
CA ALA A 258 18.76 3.19 -7.86
C ALA A 258 20.15 2.80 -7.33
N PRO A 259 20.30 1.77 -6.47
CA PRO A 259 21.62 1.38 -5.99
C PRO A 259 22.53 0.83 -7.10
N MET A 260 21.98 0.19 -8.13
CA MET A 260 22.75 -0.22 -9.30
C MET A 260 23.30 0.99 -10.07
N ALA A 261 22.49 2.04 -10.25
CA ALA A 261 22.91 3.29 -10.87
C ALA A 261 24.02 3.98 -10.07
N ILE A 262 23.89 4.05 -8.75
CA ILE A 262 24.90 4.62 -7.85
C ILE A 262 26.19 3.79 -7.94
N SER A 263 26.08 2.46 -7.91
CA SER A 263 27.22 1.55 -8.02
C SER A 263 27.99 1.77 -9.32
N ALA A 264 27.31 1.95 -10.47
CA ALA A 264 27.98 2.25 -11.73
C ALA A 264 28.85 3.53 -11.65
N ALA A 265 28.39 4.58 -10.96
CA ALA A 265 29.13 5.83 -10.81
C ALA A 265 30.27 5.76 -9.78
N VAL A 266 30.10 4.98 -8.72
CA VAL A 266 31.11 4.84 -7.66
C VAL A 266 32.24 3.91 -8.10
N LEU A 267 31.91 2.83 -8.80
CA LEU A 267 32.88 1.82 -9.24
C LEU A 267 33.68 2.23 -10.50
N ARG A 268 33.31 3.31 -11.19
CA ARG A 268 33.94 3.75 -12.45
C ARG A 268 35.45 3.99 -12.36
N ASP A 269 35.93 4.40 -11.18
CA ASP A 269 37.32 4.80 -10.93
C ASP A 269 38.12 3.69 -10.19
N LEU A 270 37.52 2.49 -10.04
CA LEU A 270 38.22 1.36 -9.43
C LEU A 270 39.29 0.80 -10.36
N ASP A 271 40.53 0.85 -9.89
CA ASP A 271 41.68 0.27 -10.59
C ASP A 271 41.83 -1.23 -10.27
N TRP A 272 40.73 -1.98 -10.35
CA TRP A 272 40.72 -3.41 -10.04
C TRP A 272 40.86 -4.22 -11.32
N ASN A 273 42.09 -4.65 -11.62
CA ASN A 273 42.41 -5.43 -12.84
C ASN A 273 41.72 -6.81 -12.91
N ARG A 274 41.01 -7.25 -11.86
CA ARG A 274 40.20 -8.49 -11.91
C ARG A 274 38.70 -8.30 -12.14
N LEU A 275 38.22 -7.09 -12.45
CA LEU A 275 36.82 -6.89 -12.81
C LEU A 275 36.68 -7.11 -14.32
N PRO A 276 35.95 -8.15 -14.77
CA PRO A 276 35.89 -8.53 -16.19
C PRO A 276 35.22 -7.47 -17.08
N PHE A 277 34.54 -6.49 -16.47
CA PHE A 277 33.83 -5.42 -17.17
C PHE A 277 34.40 -4.01 -16.89
N LYS A 278 35.63 -3.89 -16.38
CA LYS A 278 36.27 -2.60 -16.04
C LYS A 278 36.28 -1.63 -17.23
N GLU A 279 36.74 -2.08 -18.40
CA GLU A 279 36.83 -1.23 -19.60
C GLU A 279 35.46 -0.75 -20.08
N PHE A 280 34.48 -1.66 -20.07
CA PHE A 280 33.11 -1.34 -20.42
C PHE A 280 32.53 -0.30 -19.46
N LEU A 281 32.68 -0.53 -18.15
CA LEU A 281 32.15 0.38 -17.14
C LEU A 281 32.85 1.73 -17.19
N GLY A 282 34.17 1.78 -17.36
CA GLY A 282 34.91 3.04 -17.50
C GLY A 282 34.43 3.91 -18.67
N LYS A 283 34.06 3.29 -19.80
CA LYS A 283 33.54 3.99 -20.99
C LYS A 283 32.06 4.38 -20.85
N PHE A 284 31.22 3.49 -20.32
CA PHE A 284 29.77 3.64 -20.38
C PHE A 284 29.10 3.99 -19.05
N TRP A 285 29.84 4.18 -17.95
CA TRP A 285 29.25 4.42 -16.62
C TRP A 285 28.23 5.57 -16.62
N LEU A 286 28.48 6.65 -17.36
CA LEU A 286 27.60 7.82 -17.38
C LEU A 286 26.27 7.49 -18.06
N HIS A 287 26.31 6.77 -19.20
CA HIS A 287 25.12 6.31 -19.90
C HIS A 287 24.32 5.31 -19.05
N ILE A 288 25.01 4.38 -18.39
CA ILE A 288 24.39 3.41 -17.48
C ILE A 288 23.76 4.14 -16.29
N HIS A 289 24.47 5.07 -15.67
CA HIS A 289 23.99 5.86 -14.54
C HIS A 289 22.78 6.71 -14.92
N ALA A 290 22.85 7.44 -16.03
CA ALA A 290 21.75 8.26 -16.51
C ALA A 290 20.53 7.39 -16.88
N GLY A 291 20.72 6.33 -17.67
CA GLY A 291 19.65 5.44 -18.10
C GLY A 291 18.95 4.76 -16.92
N LEU A 292 19.70 4.23 -15.96
CA LEU A 292 19.12 3.61 -14.77
C LEU A 292 18.42 4.64 -13.86
N ASN A 293 18.96 5.85 -13.70
CA ASN A 293 18.27 6.90 -12.92
C ASN A 293 16.99 7.39 -13.59
N CYS A 294 16.96 7.52 -14.93
CA CYS A 294 15.74 7.82 -15.67
C CYS A 294 14.69 6.70 -15.50
N LEU A 295 15.11 5.43 -15.55
CA LEU A 295 14.22 4.30 -15.30
C LEU A 295 13.72 4.26 -13.85
N ASN A 296 14.58 4.53 -12.87
CA ASN A 296 14.22 4.67 -11.46
C ASN A 296 13.18 5.76 -11.25
N TYR A 297 13.36 6.91 -11.91
CA TYR A 297 12.42 8.02 -11.86
C TYR A 297 11.07 7.63 -12.45
N LEU A 298 11.04 6.98 -13.62
CA LEU A 298 9.80 6.48 -14.23
C LEU A 298 9.06 5.54 -13.28
N PHE A 299 9.75 4.57 -12.67
CA PHE A 299 9.11 3.63 -11.74
C PHE A 299 8.62 4.32 -10.47
N THR A 300 9.38 5.30 -9.96
CA THR A 300 8.97 6.12 -8.81
C THR A 300 7.72 6.93 -9.14
N LEU A 301 7.66 7.55 -10.32
CA LEU A 301 6.50 8.29 -10.79
C LEU A 301 5.28 7.38 -10.88
N VAL A 302 5.38 6.23 -11.56
CA VAL A 302 4.26 5.29 -11.69
C VAL A 302 3.84 4.75 -10.32
N ALA A 303 4.78 4.37 -9.45
CA ALA A 303 4.48 3.91 -8.10
C ALA A 303 3.76 4.99 -7.28
N PHE A 304 4.21 6.24 -7.35
CA PHE A 304 3.59 7.37 -6.67
C PHE A 304 2.19 7.65 -7.21
N SER A 305 2.01 7.70 -8.54
CA SER A 305 0.70 7.87 -9.17
C SER A 305 -0.28 6.76 -8.80
N VAL A 306 0.19 5.50 -8.75
CA VAL A 306 -0.64 4.37 -8.28
C VAL A 306 -1.03 4.57 -6.82
N ALA A 307 -0.11 4.97 -5.94
CA ALA A 307 -0.43 5.21 -4.53
C ALA A 307 -1.42 6.36 -4.33
N VAL A 308 -1.26 7.48 -5.04
CA VAL A 308 -2.18 8.61 -5.01
C VAL A 308 -3.55 8.16 -5.52
N ASN A 309 -3.64 7.64 -6.74
CA ASN A 309 -4.90 7.20 -7.32
C ASN A 309 -5.59 6.12 -6.47
N THR A 310 -4.83 5.18 -5.90
CA THR A 310 -5.41 4.15 -5.03
C THR A 310 -5.86 4.72 -3.70
N SER A 311 -5.17 5.72 -3.15
CA SER A 311 -5.61 6.41 -1.93
C SER A 311 -6.87 7.23 -2.16
N SER A 312 -6.97 7.95 -3.29
CA SER A 312 -8.17 8.68 -3.68
C SER A 312 -9.35 7.72 -3.85
N ARG A 313 -9.15 6.61 -4.56
CA ARG A 313 -10.18 5.55 -4.70
C ARG A 313 -10.58 4.87 -3.39
N GLU A 314 -9.78 5.01 -2.33
CA GLU A 314 -10.11 4.55 -0.98
C GLU A 314 -10.63 5.68 -0.08
N MET A 315 -10.77 6.91 -0.61
CA MET A 315 -11.06 8.15 0.12
C MET A 315 -10.23 8.31 1.39
N ARG A 316 -8.94 7.96 1.27
CA ARG A 316 -7.98 8.18 2.33
C ARG A 316 -7.42 9.59 2.18
N ASP A 317 -7.25 10.28 3.30
CA ASP A 317 -6.49 11.52 3.32
C ASP A 317 -5.11 11.30 2.71
N HIS A 318 -4.75 12.16 1.76
CA HIS A 318 -3.40 12.16 1.22
C HIS A 318 -2.43 12.70 2.28
N PHE A 319 -1.29 12.03 2.43
CA PHE A 319 -0.17 12.50 3.27
C PHE A 319 -0.48 12.62 4.77
N ASP A 320 -1.36 11.77 5.28
CA ASP A 320 -1.84 11.78 6.67
C ASP A 320 -0.83 11.24 7.69
N HIS A 321 0.15 10.42 7.27
CA HIS A 321 1.22 9.90 8.13
C HIS A 321 2.61 9.98 7.48
N SER A 322 3.64 9.52 8.20
CA SER A 322 5.05 9.70 7.82
C SER A 322 5.41 9.06 6.47
N HIS A 323 4.89 7.87 6.16
CA HIS A 323 5.19 7.15 4.93
C HIS A 323 4.81 7.96 3.66
N PRO A 324 3.56 8.39 3.43
CA PRO A 324 3.20 9.15 2.24
C PRO A 324 3.87 10.53 2.20
N ARG A 325 4.08 11.19 3.36
CA ARG A 325 4.83 12.47 3.43
C ARG A 325 6.27 12.31 2.92
N MET A 326 6.97 11.28 3.39
CA MET A 326 8.33 11.00 2.92
C MET A 326 8.35 10.53 1.46
N GLY A 327 7.35 9.76 1.02
CA GLY A 327 7.19 9.36 -0.37
C GLY A 327 7.05 10.57 -1.32
N LEU A 328 6.29 11.60 -0.91
CA LEU A 328 6.22 12.87 -1.63
C LEU A 328 7.57 13.60 -1.65
N SER A 329 8.28 13.67 -0.52
CA SER A 329 9.62 14.24 -0.48
C SER A 329 10.58 13.53 -1.42
N ILE A 330 10.57 12.20 -1.45
CA ILE A 330 11.37 11.40 -2.39
C ILE A 330 11.00 11.75 -3.83
N PHE A 331 9.71 11.76 -4.17
CA PHE A 331 9.23 12.09 -5.52
C PHE A 331 9.72 13.46 -6.02
N VAL A 332 9.64 14.49 -5.16
CA VAL A 332 10.13 15.84 -5.47
C VAL A 332 11.66 15.85 -5.61
N LEU A 333 12.38 15.27 -4.64
CA LEU A 333 13.84 15.29 -4.61
C LEU A 333 14.46 14.48 -5.77
N VAL A 334 13.88 13.34 -6.13
CA VAL A 334 14.35 12.54 -7.29
C VAL A 334 14.09 13.29 -8.61
N SER A 335 13.01 14.07 -8.70
CA SER A 335 12.76 14.94 -9.86
C SER A 335 13.89 15.96 -10.02
N PHE A 336 14.28 16.63 -8.93
CA PHE A 336 15.42 17.54 -8.94
C PHE A 336 16.75 16.84 -9.23
N GLN A 337 16.94 15.62 -8.74
CA GLN A 337 18.15 14.83 -9.00
C GLN A 337 18.31 14.53 -10.49
N VAL A 338 17.24 14.11 -11.17
CA VAL A 338 17.26 13.83 -12.62
C VAL A 338 17.42 15.11 -13.43
N LEU A 339 16.65 16.16 -13.13
CA LEU A 339 16.79 17.46 -13.80
C LEU A 339 18.20 18.04 -13.62
N GLY A 340 18.75 17.97 -12.41
CA GLY A 340 20.13 18.36 -12.14
C GLY A 340 21.14 17.50 -12.90
N GLY A 341 20.84 16.22 -13.13
CA GLY A 341 21.58 15.32 -14.00
C GLY A 341 21.59 15.74 -15.47
N LEU A 342 20.47 16.24 -15.99
CA LEU A 342 20.36 16.76 -17.37
C LEU A 342 21.04 18.13 -17.52
N LEU A 343 21.04 18.95 -16.48
CA LEU A 343 21.72 20.25 -16.46
C LEU A 343 23.19 20.14 -16.04
N ARG A 344 23.80 18.98 -16.31
CA ARG A 344 25.16 18.64 -15.91
C ARG A 344 26.15 19.64 -16.54
N PRO A 345 26.89 20.43 -15.75
CA PRO A 345 27.83 21.41 -16.30
C PRO A 345 28.97 20.76 -17.09
N SER A 346 29.34 21.35 -18.24
CA SER A 346 30.45 20.86 -19.06
C SER A 346 31.79 21.02 -18.34
N LYS A 347 32.78 20.19 -18.71
CA LYS A 347 34.12 20.22 -18.10
C LYS A 347 34.85 21.56 -18.30
N LYS A 348 34.49 22.33 -19.34
CA LYS A 348 35.18 23.55 -19.76
C LYS A 348 34.69 24.82 -19.03
N VAL A 349 33.47 24.82 -18.48
CA VAL A 349 32.85 26.02 -17.87
C VAL A 349 33.07 26.02 -16.36
N LYS A 350 34.11 26.74 -15.92
CA LYS A 350 34.42 27.11 -14.52
C LYS A 350 34.41 25.95 -13.52
N SER A 351 35.61 25.42 -13.23
CA SER A 351 35.86 24.28 -12.32
C SER A 351 35.07 24.33 -11.00
N THR A 352 34.80 25.52 -10.44
CA THR A 352 34.02 25.70 -9.21
C THR A 352 32.56 25.29 -9.35
N LEU A 353 31.87 25.67 -10.43
CA LEU A 353 30.44 25.36 -10.62
C LEU A 353 30.24 23.84 -10.79
N ARG A 354 31.13 23.21 -11.57
CA ARG A 354 31.19 21.75 -11.74
C ARG A 354 31.39 21.03 -10.40
N LYS A 355 32.38 21.46 -9.60
CA LYS A 355 32.67 20.88 -8.28
C LYS A 355 31.49 21.01 -7.31
N THR A 356 30.87 22.19 -7.24
CA THR A 356 29.68 22.42 -6.39
C THR A 356 28.52 21.52 -6.81
N TRP A 357 28.24 21.42 -8.11
CA TRP A 357 27.23 20.53 -8.65
C TRP A 357 27.54 19.07 -8.30
N GLU A 358 28.79 18.61 -8.46
CA GLU A 358 29.19 17.24 -8.13
C GLU A 358 28.93 16.90 -6.66
N ASN A 359 29.27 17.81 -5.75
CA ASN A 359 29.06 17.63 -4.32
C ASN A 359 27.56 17.58 -3.96
N ILE A 360 26.76 18.52 -4.47
CA ILE A 360 25.31 18.58 -4.21
C ILE A 360 24.61 17.35 -4.80
N HIS A 361 24.90 17.01 -6.05
CA HIS A 361 24.32 15.87 -6.74
C HIS A 361 24.68 14.55 -6.05
N HIS A 362 25.91 14.40 -5.56
CA HIS A 362 26.34 13.23 -4.81
C HIS A 362 25.61 13.13 -3.46
N LEU A 363 25.61 14.20 -2.66
CA LEU A 363 24.97 14.22 -1.34
C LEU A 363 23.47 13.95 -1.43
N LEU A 364 22.79 14.57 -2.40
CA LEU A 364 21.36 14.36 -2.64
C LEU A 364 21.09 12.91 -3.06
N GLY A 365 21.92 12.32 -3.94
CA GLY A 365 21.79 10.93 -4.37
C GLY A 365 21.91 9.92 -3.21
N VAL A 366 22.89 10.10 -2.32
CA VAL A 366 23.06 9.23 -1.14
C VAL A 366 21.89 9.41 -0.16
N THR A 367 21.44 10.65 0.05
CA THR A 367 20.29 10.95 0.92
C THR A 367 19.02 10.26 0.39
N LEU A 368 18.75 10.37 -0.91
CA LEU A 368 17.65 9.71 -1.58
C LEU A 368 17.72 8.18 -1.44
N PHE A 369 18.90 7.58 -1.54
CA PHE A 369 19.07 6.14 -1.32
C PHE A 369 18.67 5.72 0.10
N CYS A 370 19.14 6.43 1.13
CA CYS A 370 18.77 6.16 2.52
C CYS A 370 17.25 6.32 2.76
N MET A 371 16.65 7.39 2.21
CA MET A 371 15.21 7.59 2.26
C MET A 371 14.46 6.47 1.56
N GLY A 372 14.91 6.02 0.38
CA GLY A 372 14.33 4.91 -0.36
C GLY A 372 14.32 3.60 0.44
N VAL A 373 15.42 3.26 1.12
CA VAL A 373 15.50 2.09 2.00
C VAL A 373 14.49 2.18 3.15
N PHE A 374 14.40 3.33 3.81
CA PHE A 374 13.42 3.52 4.89
C PHE A 374 11.97 3.49 4.38
N GLN A 375 11.73 3.99 3.16
CA GLN A 375 10.43 3.93 2.51
C GLN A 375 10.00 2.48 2.23
N LEU A 376 10.92 1.62 1.77
CA LEU A 376 10.66 0.20 1.57
C LEU A 376 10.37 -0.52 2.89
N TYR A 377 11.16 -0.21 3.94
CA TYR A 377 10.97 -0.79 5.27
C TYR A 377 9.58 -0.48 5.86
N THR A 378 9.21 0.81 5.87
CA THR A 378 7.90 1.26 6.38
C THR A 378 6.74 0.78 5.50
N GLY A 379 6.92 0.74 4.19
CA GLY A 379 5.92 0.23 3.24
C GLY A 379 5.61 -1.25 3.44
N LEU A 380 6.62 -2.07 3.75
CA LEU A 380 6.42 -3.48 4.09
C LEU A 380 5.65 -3.67 5.39
N SER A 381 5.86 -2.80 6.39
CA SER A 381 5.13 -2.86 7.67
C SER A 381 3.65 -2.61 7.43
N MET A 382 3.36 -1.49 6.76
CA MET A 382 2.00 -1.11 6.41
C MET A 382 1.30 -2.15 5.53
N TYR A 383 2.02 -2.76 4.58
CA TYR A 383 1.44 -3.81 3.73
C TYR A 383 1.07 -5.07 4.54
N GLY A 384 1.95 -5.48 5.47
CA GLY A 384 1.71 -6.60 6.38
C GLY A 384 0.51 -6.34 7.30
N GLU A 385 0.47 -5.17 7.92
CA GLU A 385 -0.62 -4.70 8.78
C GLU A 385 -1.96 -4.64 8.04
N ARG A 386 -1.95 -4.08 6.82
CA ARG A 386 -3.17 -3.92 6.00
C ARG A 386 -3.78 -5.26 5.58
N TYR A 387 -2.96 -6.23 5.17
CA TYR A 387 -3.47 -7.49 4.59
C TYR A 387 -3.33 -8.71 5.49
N GLY A 388 -2.84 -8.56 6.73
CA GLY A 388 -2.67 -9.65 7.69
C GLY A 388 -1.75 -10.76 7.20
N LYS A 389 -0.78 -10.43 6.32
CA LYS A 389 0.20 -11.39 5.79
C LYS A 389 1.55 -11.16 6.44
N SER A 390 2.23 -12.26 6.76
CA SER A 390 3.64 -12.18 7.16
C SER A 390 4.47 -11.58 6.02
N THR A 391 5.24 -10.53 6.36
CA THR A 391 6.17 -9.85 5.46
C THR A 391 7.63 -10.18 5.78
N SER A 392 7.88 -11.14 6.69
CA SER A 392 9.22 -11.50 7.19
C SER A 392 10.20 -11.84 6.07
N VAL A 393 9.77 -12.58 5.04
CA VAL A 393 10.61 -12.93 3.89
C VAL A 393 11.05 -11.67 3.12
N TYR A 394 10.15 -10.69 2.95
CA TYR A 394 10.47 -9.45 2.25
C TYR A 394 11.48 -8.60 3.03
N TYR A 395 11.41 -8.59 4.36
CA TYR A 395 12.41 -7.93 5.19
C TYR A 395 13.80 -8.59 5.09
N ILE A 396 13.86 -9.92 5.04
CA ILE A 396 15.13 -10.64 4.83
C ILE A 396 15.74 -10.26 3.47
N VAL A 397 14.93 -10.27 2.41
CA VAL A 397 15.38 -9.88 1.06
C VAL A 397 15.88 -8.42 1.05
N LEU A 398 15.12 -7.51 1.66
CA LEU A 398 15.53 -6.10 1.77
C LEU A 398 16.84 -5.97 2.55
N GLY A 399 17.00 -6.68 3.67
CA GLY A 399 18.22 -6.67 4.48
C GLY A 399 19.44 -7.16 3.69
N VAL A 400 19.31 -8.26 2.95
CA VAL A 400 20.40 -8.78 2.09
C VAL A 400 20.78 -7.78 1.01
N LEU A 401 19.80 -7.15 0.34
CA LEU A 401 20.07 -6.15 -0.69
C LEU A 401 20.73 -4.88 -0.11
N VAL A 402 20.28 -4.42 1.06
CA VAL A 402 20.88 -3.26 1.74
C VAL A 402 22.33 -3.55 2.11
N LEU A 403 22.64 -4.75 2.61
CA LEU A 403 24.02 -5.14 2.93
C LEU A 403 24.87 -5.24 1.66
N LEU A 404 24.36 -5.87 0.60
CA LEU A 404 25.06 -5.99 -0.69
C LEU A 404 25.37 -4.61 -1.26
N TRP A 405 24.34 -3.80 -1.52
CA TRP A 405 24.52 -2.48 -2.13
C TRP A 405 25.26 -1.52 -1.23
N GLY A 406 24.98 -1.54 0.08
CA GLY A 406 25.69 -0.75 1.07
C GLY A 406 27.18 -1.03 1.07
N SER A 407 27.59 -2.30 1.00
CA SER A 407 29.02 -2.66 0.93
C SER A 407 29.72 -2.14 -0.34
N ILE A 408 29.04 -2.22 -1.49
CA ILE A 408 29.56 -1.76 -2.78
C ILE A 408 29.72 -0.23 -2.80
N ILE A 409 28.65 0.47 -2.41
CA ILE A 409 28.61 1.94 -2.42
C ILE A 409 29.58 2.50 -1.39
N LEU A 410 29.56 2.01 -0.15
CA LEU A 410 30.46 2.45 0.90
C LEU A 410 31.92 2.14 0.55
N GLY A 411 32.21 0.90 0.11
CA GLY A 411 33.55 0.46 -0.25
C GLY A 411 34.15 1.30 -1.38
N GLY A 412 33.40 1.52 -2.46
CA GLY A 412 33.89 2.35 -3.56
C GLY A 412 33.99 3.84 -3.22
N SER A 413 33.12 4.37 -2.34
CA SER A 413 33.21 5.75 -1.85
C SER A 413 34.44 5.95 -0.96
N LEU A 414 34.70 4.99 -0.07
CA LEU A 414 35.89 4.97 0.78
C LEU A 414 37.18 4.86 -0.06
N TYR A 415 37.16 4.02 -1.09
CA TYR A 415 38.30 3.90 -2.01
C TYR A 415 38.61 5.24 -2.72
N LYS A 416 37.60 5.95 -3.22
CA LYS A 416 37.78 7.29 -3.80
C LYS A 416 38.37 8.28 -2.79
N LEU A 417 37.87 8.26 -1.56
CA LEU A 417 38.40 9.12 -0.49
C LEU A 417 39.88 8.82 -0.23
N ILE A 418 40.26 7.54 -0.14
CA ILE A 418 41.66 7.12 0.06
C ILE A 418 42.55 7.60 -1.08
N LEU A 419 42.12 7.45 -2.34
CA LEU A 419 42.88 7.94 -3.49
C LEU A 419 43.05 9.46 -3.47
N HIS A 420 42.01 10.20 -3.10
CA HIS A 420 42.07 11.65 -2.99
C HIS A 420 43.08 12.10 -1.93
N ILE A 421 43.08 11.46 -0.75
CA ILE A 421 44.04 11.74 0.32
C ILE A 421 45.48 11.44 -0.14
N ARG A 422 45.71 10.29 -0.79
CA ARG A 422 47.05 9.89 -1.29
C ARG A 422 47.54 10.80 -2.42
N GLY A 423 46.65 11.25 -3.29
CA GLY A 423 46.96 12.22 -4.35
C GLY A 423 47.38 13.58 -3.81
N GLY A 424 46.61 14.12 -2.84
CA GLY A 424 46.93 15.39 -2.19
C GLY A 424 48.22 15.35 -1.37
N GLN A 425 48.57 14.20 -0.78
CA GLN A 425 49.88 14.02 -0.13
C GLN A 425 51.03 14.07 -1.14
N LYS A 426 50.88 13.43 -2.33
CA LYS A 426 51.90 13.51 -3.39
C LYS A 426 52.08 14.93 -3.90
N GLU A 427 51.01 15.67 -4.14
CA GLU A 427 51.07 17.06 -4.61
C GLU A 427 51.80 17.95 -3.60
N LYS A 428 51.46 17.86 -2.31
CA LYS A 428 52.18 18.58 -1.23
C LYS A 428 53.65 18.22 -1.11
N ILE A 429 54.01 16.95 -1.26
CA ILE A 429 55.42 16.50 -1.23
C ILE A 429 56.19 17.07 -2.44
N THR A 430 55.54 17.16 -3.61
CA THR A 430 56.17 17.67 -4.83
C THR A 430 56.34 19.20 -4.77
N GLU A 431 55.34 19.91 -4.22
CA GLU A 431 55.36 21.36 -4.03
C GLU A 431 56.44 21.78 -3.01
N HIS A 432 56.55 21.06 -1.89
CA HIS A 432 57.60 21.31 -0.89
C HIS A 432 59.01 20.93 -1.41
N GLY A 433 59.11 19.87 -2.23
CA GLY A 433 60.37 19.49 -2.88
C GLY A 433 60.81 20.44 -4.00
N SER A 434 59.92 21.28 -4.53
CA SER A 434 60.25 22.33 -5.51
C SER A 434 60.59 23.69 -4.88
N GLU A 435 60.12 23.98 -3.68
CA GLU A 435 60.46 25.22 -2.95
C GLU A 435 61.84 25.17 -2.28
N ASP A 436 62.36 23.99 -1.95
CA ASP A 436 63.69 23.80 -1.34
C ASP A 436 64.86 23.76 -2.36
N GLY A 437 64.59 24.01 -3.64
CA GLY A 437 65.55 23.88 -4.75
C GLY A 437 66.25 25.16 -5.22
N GLU A 438 65.89 26.34 -4.71
CA GLU A 438 66.43 27.62 -5.20
C GLU A 438 67.17 28.41 -4.12
N SER A 439 68.34 27.89 -3.71
CA SER A 439 69.39 28.71 -3.07
C SER A 439 70.76 28.01 -3.10
N SER A 440 71.75 28.71 -3.67
CA SER A 440 73.21 28.53 -3.50
C SER A 440 73.82 27.31 -4.24
N THR A 441 74.67 27.43 -5.27
CA THR A 441 75.92 28.21 -5.37
C THR A 441 76.39 28.42 -6.82
N ASN A 442 76.90 29.62 -7.13
CA ASN A 442 77.91 29.87 -8.17
C ASN A 442 79.28 29.30 -7.73
N GLY A 443 80.05 28.71 -8.65
CA GLY A 443 81.44 28.32 -8.38
C GLY A 443 82.11 27.44 -9.46
N ASP A 444 82.45 28.07 -10.57
CA ASP A 444 83.64 27.91 -11.42
C ASP A 444 84.21 26.56 -11.93
N THR A 445 84.60 26.65 -13.22
CA THR A 445 85.66 25.94 -13.98
C THR A 445 85.41 24.61 -14.72
N ASN A 446 85.51 24.75 -16.05
CA ASN A 446 86.15 23.91 -17.08
C ASN A 446 85.69 22.45 -17.31
N ASP A 447 85.24 22.23 -18.56
CA ASP A 447 85.92 21.44 -19.60
C ASP A 447 85.03 20.44 -20.38
N LEU A 448 85.22 20.47 -21.70
CA LEU A 448 84.99 19.43 -22.71
C LEU A 448 83.57 19.20 -23.30
N LYS A 449 83.41 19.80 -24.49
CA LYS A 449 82.86 19.24 -25.75
C LYS A 449 82.10 17.90 -25.67
N PHE A 450 80.88 17.88 -26.22
CA PHE A 450 80.62 17.20 -27.49
C PHE A 450 79.42 17.83 -28.21
N LYS A 451 79.55 17.86 -29.53
CA LYS A 451 78.67 18.49 -30.51
C LYS A 451 77.83 17.38 -31.15
N GLU A 452 76.53 17.58 -31.32
CA GLU A 452 75.84 17.14 -32.54
C GLU A 452 74.50 17.88 -32.68
N GLU A 453 74.38 18.56 -33.82
CA GLU A 453 73.20 19.19 -34.40
C GLU A 453 72.35 18.15 -35.14
N GLU A 454 71.03 18.33 -35.13
CA GLU A 454 70.09 18.15 -36.26
C GLU A 454 68.74 18.72 -35.74
N VAL A 455 68.25 19.92 -36.09
CA VAL A 455 67.76 20.48 -37.37
C VAL A 455 66.66 19.65 -38.05
N GLY A 456 65.46 20.24 -38.16
CA GLY A 456 64.38 19.82 -39.08
C GLY A 456 63.00 19.86 -38.40
N GLU A 457 62.33 21.01 -38.28
CA GLU A 457 61.49 21.70 -39.27
C GLU A 457 59.98 21.43 -39.08
N LYS A 458 59.23 22.54 -39.09
CA LYS A 458 57.79 22.70 -38.88
C LYS A 458 56.94 21.92 -39.89
N VAL A 459 55.78 21.42 -39.45
CA VAL A 459 54.53 21.52 -40.21
C VAL A 459 53.37 21.78 -39.24
N GLU A 460 52.73 22.94 -39.38
CA GLU A 460 51.38 23.22 -38.90
C GLU A 460 50.36 22.50 -39.79
N ALA A 461 49.34 21.88 -39.19
CA ALA A 461 48.01 21.79 -39.78
C ALA A 461 46.98 21.52 -38.66
N ASP A 462 46.29 22.59 -38.28
CA ASP A 462 45.03 22.63 -37.57
C ASP A 462 43.95 21.86 -38.36
N VAL A 463 43.32 20.86 -37.75
CA VAL A 463 41.98 20.40 -38.13
C VAL A 463 41.22 20.05 -36.86
N SER A 464 40.36 20.98 -36.49
CA SER A 464 39.18 20.82 -35.67
C SER A 464 38.33 19.61 -36.10
N GLN A 465 38.05 18.71 -35.16
CA GLN A 465 36.82 17.93 -35.19
C GLN A 465 36.15 18.03 -33.82
N ASP A 466 35.26 19.00 -33.79
CA ASP A 466 34.12 19.17 -32.92
C ASP A 466 33.16 18.00 -33.18
N GLU A 467 32.99 17.10 -32.22
CA GLU A 467 31.83 16.21 -32.19
C GLU A 467 31.09 16.42 -30.87
N ASN A 468 30.09 17.30 -30.95
CA ASN A 468 28.79 17.24 -30.27
C ASN A 468 28.69 16.24 -29.11
N GLU A 469 29.05 16.68 -27.91
CA GLU A 469 28.51 16.10 -26.68
C GLU A 469 27.31 16.97 -26.25
N VAL A 470 26.21 16.81 -26.97
CA VAL A 470 24.88 17.07 -26.41
C VAL A 470 24.55 15.85 -25.54
N ILE A 471 24.53 16.05 -24.22
CA ILE A 471 23.54 15.59 -23.23
C ILE A 471 23.91 16.21 -21.88
#